data_AF-A0A957HI22-F1
#
_entry.id   AF-A0A957HI22-F1
#
_cell.length_a   1.000
_cell.length_b   1.000
_cell.length_c   1.000
_cell.angle_alpha   90.00
_cell.angle_beta   90.00
_cell.angle_gamma   90.00
#
_symmetry.space_group_name_H-M   'P 1'
#
loop_
_entity.id
_entity.type
_entity.pdbx_description
1 polymer ?
#
loop_
_entity_poly.entity_id
_entity_poly.type
_entity_poly.pdbx_seq_one_letter_code
_entity_poly.pdbx_strand_id
1 'polypeptide(L)'
;MSEIPYKTDWHGGVFPDMLAFSQNGTDFGAALSASLQAWSAAGLRFVWLEFSLENAALIAQAAAQGFVYHHINNGTLTMLHRLTAEAEGPPDASHYVGVGGIVINGRNELLTIREKYFGDRPAFYKFPGGYVYPGEHLADAIVREVWEETAVRAQFHSVVGIRHAHVDRFGKSDLYFLCRLTPLTEEIRPQASEIAECIWMPVEQFLQHPQVSAFNRNFVQLAVKTDGLAADEFADYPGPERRDKIELLLPSEETKLA
;
A
#
# COMPACT_ATOMS: atom_id res chain seq x y z
N MET A 1 20.77 32.06 18.58
CA MET A 1 21.22 31.12 17.53
C MET A 1 20.35 31.32 16.31
N SER A 2 20.87 31.03 15.12
CA SER A 2 20.12 31.14 13.87
C SER A 2 19.07 30.03 13.78
N GLU A 3 17.90 30.38 13.24
CA GLU A 3 16.85 29.46 12.83
C GLU A 3 17.38 28.40 11.85
N ILE A 4 16.91 27.16 11.97
CA ILE A 4 17.24 26.08 11.04
C ILE A 4 16.57 26.37 9.69
N PRO A 5 17.30 26.35 8.55
CA PRO A 5 16.67 26.48 7.23
C PRO A 5 15.59 25.41 7.02
N TYR A 6 14.47 25.76 6.38
CA TYR A 6 13.34 24.84 6.24
C TYR A 6 12.56 25.04 4.94
N LYS A 7 11.74 24.05 4.60
CA LYS A 7 10.67 24.15 3.60
C LYS A 7 9.32 24.06 4.29
N THR A 8 8.28 24.55 3.63
CA THR A 8 6.90 24.43 4.08
C THR A 8 6.04 23.70 3.07
N ASP A 9 5.02 22.99 3.55
CA ASP A 9 3.91 22.52 2.72
C ASP A 9 2.69 23.48 2.80
N TRP A 10 1.69 23.19 1.99
CA TRP A 10 0.42 23.93 1.92
C TRP A 10 -0.49 23.71 3.14
N HIS A 11 -0.15 22.77 4.03
CA HIS A 11 -0.86 22.50 5.27
C HIS A 11 -0.23 23.19 6.49
N GLY A 12 0.86 23.96 6.29
CA GLY A 12 1.59 24.65 7.35
C GLY A 12 2.57 23.74 8.11
N GLY A 13 2.98 22.63 7.50
CA GLY A 13 4.06 21.77 7.97
C GLY A 13 5.43 22.32 7.63
N VAL A 14 6.37 22.20 8.57
CA VAL A 14 7.76 22.63 8.46
C VAL A 14 8.65 21.41 8.30
N PHE A 15 9.58 21.48 7.34
CA PHE A 15 10.56 20.44 7.03
C PHE A 15 11.96 21.05 7.16
N PRO A 16 12.59 20.95 8.35
CA PRO A 16 13.92 21.51 8.60
C PRO A 16 15.01 20.78 7.82
N ASP A 17 16.00 21.51 7.33
CA ASP A 17 17.20 20.96 6.70
C ASP A 17 18.15 20.41 7.78
N MET A 18 18.11 19.09 7.93
CA MET A 18 18.89 18.35 8.92
C MET A 18 20.33 18.05 8.48
N LEU A 19 20.70 18.33 7.21
CA LEU A 19 22.00 17.96 6.65
C LEU A 19 23.18 18.64 7.37
N ALA A 20 22.97 19.84 7.90
CA ALA A 20 24.02 20.58 8.62
C ALA A 20 24.35 19.98 10.00
N PHE A 21 23.49 19.10 10.54
CA PHE A 21 23.63 18.52 11.89
C PHE A 21 24.16 17.08 11.88
N SER A 22 24.40 16.49 10.70
CA SER A 22 24.93 15.13 10.57
C SER A 22 26.45 15.03 10.80
N GLN A 23 27.18 16.15 10.76
CA GLN A 23 28.66 16.12 10.75
C GLN A 23 29.38 17.09 11.70
N ASN A 24 28.70 18.03 12.35
CA ASN A 24 29.38 19.07 13.12
C ASN A 24 28.76 19.24 14.52
N GLY A 25 29.61 19.53 15.50
CA GLY A 25 29.28 19.80 16.91
C GLY A 25 28.47 21.09 17.14
N THR A 26 27.59 21.45 16.21
CA THR A 26 26.55 22.46 16.40
C THR A 26 25.51 21.90 17.37
N ASP A 27 25.10 22.69 18.37
CA ASP A 27 24.08 22.29 19.34
C ASP A 27 22.69 22.25 18.66
N PHE A 28 22.38 21.09 18.05
CA PHE A 28 21.09 20.82 17.41
C PHE A 28 19.92 21.12 18.33
N GLY A 29 20.01 20.71 19.60
CA GLY A 29 18.97 20.94 20.59
C GLY A 29 18.65 22.43 20.73
N ALA A 30 19.68 23.26 20.88
CA ALA A 30 19.47 24.68 21.06
C ALA A 30 19.05 25.42 19.76
N ALA A 31 19.53 24.96 18.59
CA ALA A 31 19.04 25.45 17.29
C ALA A 31 17.57 25.08 17.06
N LEU A 32 17.17 23.84 17.39
CA LEU A 32 15.80 23.37 17.31
C LEU A 32 14.89 24.19 18.23
N SER A 33 15.32 24.46 19.46
CA SER A 33 14.54 25.26 20.42
C SER A 33 14.26 26.67 19.92
N ALA A 34 15.29 27.35 19.38
CA ALA A 34 15.13 28.68 18.79
C ALA A 34 14.21 28.65 17.57
N SER A 35 14.29 27.60 16.75
CA SER A 35 13.48 27.45 15.53
C SER A 35 12.02 27.16 15.86
N LEU A 36 11.72 26.30 16.84
CA LEU A 36 10.36 26.03 17.30
C LEU A 36 9.65 27.31 17.75
N GLN A 37 10.36 28.20 18.46
CA GLN A 37 9.81 29.50 18.87
C GLN A 37 9.50 30.40 17.67
N ALA A 38 10.43 30.49 16.72
CA ALA A 38 10.25 31.28 15.50
C ALA A 38 9.08 30.76 14.65
N TRP A 39 9.01 29.45 14.42
CA TRP A 39 7.97 28.81 13.62
C TRP A 39 6.58 28.92 14.27
N SER A 40 6.50 28.77 15.59
CA SER A 40 5.26 29.00 16.34
C SER A 40 4.79 30.46 16.22
N ALA A 41 5.70 31.43 16.37
CA ALA A 41 5.39 32.86 16.21
C ALA A 41 4.98 33.23 14.77
N ALA A 42 5.48 32.50 13.77
CA ALA A 42 5.09 32.64 12.37
C ALA A 42 3.72 31.99 12.03
N GLY A 43 3.06 31.35 13.00
CA GLY A 43 1.77 30.69 12.81
C GLY A 43 1.85 29.36 12.05
N LEU A 44 3.03 28.74 12.00
CA LEU A 44 3.20 27.40 11.43
C LEU A 44 2.62 26.36 12.39
N ARG A 45 2.21 25.21 11.86
CA ARG A 45 1.34 24.26 12.58
C ARG A 45 2.08 23.03 13.06
N PHE A 46 2.98 22.49 12.23
CA PHE A 46 3.67 21.23 12.47
C PHE A 46 5.14 21.32 12.12
N VAL A 47 5.96 20.52 12.79
CA VAL A 47 7.35 20.31 12.41
C VAL A 47 7.60 18.82 12.22
N TRP A 48 8.18 18.48 11.08
CA TRP A 48 8.55 17.13 10.68
C TRP A 48 10.06 17.00 10.72
N LEU A 49 10.57 16.07 11.52
CA LEU A 49 11.98 15.74 11.55
C LEU A 49 12.20 14.32 11.04
N GLU A 50 13.14 14.17 10.13
CA GLU A 50 13.51 12.89 9.53
C GLU A 50 14.92 12.49 9.98
N PHE A 51 15.04 11.27 10.48
CA PHE A 51 16.28 10.71 11.00
C PHE A 51 16.62 9.40 10.29
N SER A 52 17.81 9.33 9.70
CA SER A 52 18.43 8.07 9.31
C SER A 52 19.23 7.49 10.49
N LEU A 53 19.82 6.32 10.32
CA LEU A 53 20.72 5.77 11.35
C LEU A 53 21.96 6.66 11.59
N GLU A 54 22.38 7.45 10.60
CA GLU A 54 23.57 8.31 10.70
C GLU A 54 23.39 9.47 11.69
N ASN A 55 22.16 9.97 11.85
CA ASN A 55 21.83 11.07 12.74
C ASN A 55 20.94 10.64 13.92
N ALA A 56 20.88 9.35 14.23
CA ALA A 56 20.06 8.78 15.30
C ALA A 56 20.36 9.37 16.70
N ALA A 57 21.58 9.87 16.93
CA ALA A 57 21.94 10.54 18.18
C ALA A 57 21.12 11.81 18.46
N LEU A 58 20.55 12.43 17.43
CA LEU A 58 19.74 13.65 17.53
C LEU A 58 18.29 13.36 17.98
N ILE A 59 17.83 12.11 17.86
CA ILE A 59 16.46 11.71 18.19
C ILE A 59 16.13 12.04 19.65
N ALA A 60 17.05 11.77 20.58
CA ALA A 60 16.83 12.08 22.00
C ALA A 60 16.67 13.58 22.27
N GLN A 61 17.38 14.43 21.51
CA GLN A 61 17.28 15.89 21.63
C GLN A 61 15.94 16.42 21.08
N ALA A 62 15.44 15.82 19.99
CA ALA A 62 14.11 16.14 19.46
C ALA A 62 13.00 15.67 20.42
N ALA A 63 13.10 14.45 20.95
CA ALA A 63 12.13 13.91 21.92
C ALA A 63 12.05 14.79 23.19
N ALA A 64 13.19 15.28 23.69
CA ALA A 64 13.24 16.20 24.82
C ALA A 64 12.50 17.53 24.58
N GLN A 65 12.26 17.90 23.31
CA GLN A 65 11.52 19.09 22.89
C GLN A 65 10.08 18.76 22.47
N GLY A 66 9.57 17.59 22.84
CA GLY A 66 8.17 17.22 22.64
C GLY A 66 7.84 16.68 21.26
N PHE A 67 8.83 16.26 20.47
CA PHE A 67 8.57 15.48 19.26
C PHE A 67 8.13 14.06 19.62
N VAL A 68 7.19 13.51 18.86
CA VAL A 68 6.72 12.12 18.98
C VAL A 68 7.02 11.33 17.71
N TYR A 69 7.19 10.01 17.82
CA TYR A 69 7.32 9.15 16.65
C TYR A 69 6.03 9.16 15.83
N HIS A 70 6.17 9.21 14.50
CA HIS A 70 5.04 9.18 13.58
C HIS A 70 5.04 7.93 12.70
N HIS A 71 6.10 7.72 11.91
CA HIS A 71 6.21 6.57 11.02
C HIS A 71 7.68 6.28 10.67
N ILE A 72 7.95 5.10 10.09
CA ILE A 72 9.25 4.74 9.54
C ILE A 72 9.05 4.28 8.10
N ASN A 73 9.75 4.93 7.16
CA ASN A 73 9.73 4.57 5.74
C ASN A 73 11.16 4.48 5.22
N ASN A 74 11.48 3.41 4.47
CA ASN A 74 12.81 3.22 3.83
C ASN A 74 14.00 3.45 4.79
N GLY A 75 13.89 2.99 6.04
CA GLY A 75 14.95 3.14 7.05
C GLY A 75 15.08 4.53 7.68
N THR A 76 14.17 5.46 7.35
CA THR A 76 14.11 6.82 7.92
C THR A 76 12.96 6.90 8.91
N LEU A 77 13.24 7.37 10.12
CA LEU A 77 12.27 7.66 11.17
C LEU A 77 11.76 9.08 11.02
N THR A 78 10.44 9.24 10.95
CA THR A 78 9.78 10.54 10.96
C THR A 78 9.22 10.83 12.35
N MET A 79 9.57 11.98 12.91
CA MET A 79 9.02 12.53 14.14
C MET A 79 8.18 13.78 13.86
N LEU A 80 7.11 13.95 14.63
CA LEU A 80 6.18 15.08 14.51
C LEU A 80 6.16 15.90 15.80
N HIS A 81 6.16 17.23 15.67
CA HIS A 81 5.84 18.15 16.75
C HIS A 81 4.71 19.09 16.34
N ARG A 82 3.78 19.35 17.27
CA ARG A 82 2.66 20.29 17.08
C ARG A 82 3.03 21.63 17.68
N LEU A 83 2.98 22.69 16.88
CA LEU A 83 3.30 24.06 17.31
C LEU A 83 2.13 24.76 17.99
N THR A 84 0.89 24.26 17.82
CA THR A 84 -0.30 24.74 18.52
C THR A 84 -1.13 23.56 19.05
N ALA A 85 -1.96 23.81 20.07
CA ALA A 85 -2.78 22.77 20.68
C ALA A 85 -3.90 22.26 19.77
N GLU A 86 -4.39 23.12 18.86
CA GLU A 86 -5.46 22.85 17.91
C GLU A 86 -4.95 22.18 16.62
N ALA A 87 -3.64 22.04 16.47
CA ALA A 87 -3.04 21.43 15.29
C ALA A 87 -3.20 19.90 15.37
N GLU A 88 -4.15 19.35 14.61
CA GLU A 88 -4.22 17.90 14.36
C GLU A 88 -3.39 17.56 13.13
N GLY A 89 -2.27 16.86 13.35
CA GLY A 89 -1.42 16.38 12.26
C GLY A 89 -2.09 15.24 11.50
N PRO A 90 -1.72 14.99 10.23
CA PRO A 90 -2.20 13.81 9.52
C PRO A 90 -1.79 12.55 10.31
N PRO A 91 -2.63 11.51 10.38
CA PRO A 91 -2.26 10.24 11.01
C PRO A 91 -1.28 9.45 10.11
N ASP A 92 -0.60 8.45 10.70
CA ASP A 92 0.11 7.42 9.92
C ASP A 92 -0.86 6.58 9.07
N ALA A 93 -0.30 5.89 8.08
CA ALA A 93 -1.01 4.93 7.25
C ALA A 93 -1.78 3.92 8.11
N SER A 94 -3.11 3.92 7.97
CA SER A 94 -4.02 3.12 8.78
C SER A 94 -4.31 1.72 8.22
N HIS A 95 -3.90 1.45 6.97
CA HIS A 95 -4.21 0.22 6.27
C HIS A 95 -2.98 -0.40 5.61
N TYR A 96 -2.95 -1.74 5.60
CA TYR A 96 -2.24 -2.50 4.58
C TYR A 96 -3.13 -2.67 3.36
N VAL A 97 -2.51 -2.73 2.18
CA VAL A 97 -3.21 -2.97 0.92
C VAL A 97 -2.67 -4.24 0.29
N GLY A 98 -3.58 -5.17 -0.02
CA GLY A 98 -3.27 -6.40 -0.73
C GLY A 98 -4.18 -6.62 -1.93
N VAL A 99 -3.73 -7.45 -2.85
CA VAL A 99 -4.44 -7.81 -4.09
C VAL A 99 -4.53 -9.33 -4.25
N GLY A 100 -5.59 -9.81 -4.90
CA GLY A 100 -5.79 -11.23 -5.23
C GLY A 100 -6.30 -11.42 -6.66
N GLY A 101 -5.75 -12.40 -7.38
CA GLY A 101 -5.93 -12.57 -8.82
C GLY A 101 -6.86 -13.72 -9.18
N ILE A 102 -8.06 -13.39 -9.66
CA ILE A 102 -9.00 -14.33 -10.26
C ILE A 102 -8.65 -14.45 -11.74
N VAL A 103 -7.73 -15.37 -12.04
CA VAL A 103 -7.21 -15.60 -13.41
C VAL A 103 -7.94 -16.78 -14.03
N ILE A 104 -8.78 -16.54 -15.05
CA ILE A 104 -9.56 -17.60 -15.72
C ILE A 104 -9.10 -17.72 -17.18
N ASN A 105 -8.75 -18.93 -17.61
CA ASN A 105 -8.31 -19.20 -18.97
C ASN A 105 -9.49 -19.51 -19.93
N GLY A 106 -9.17 -19.69 -21.22
CA GLY A 106 -10.18 -19.98 -22.26
C GLY A 106 -10.89 -21.34 -22.11
N ARG A 107 -10.40 -22.24 -21.26
CA ARG A 107 -11.02 -23.53 -20.93
C ARG A 107 -11.90 -23.48 -19.68
N ASN A 108 -12.16 -22.29 -19.14
CA ASN A 108 -12.90 -22.10 -17.89
C ASN A 108 -12.22 -22.78 -16.69
N GLU A 109 -10.89 -22.70 -16.63
CA GLU A 109 -10.07 -23.12 -15.50
C GLU A 109 -9.50 -21.88 -14.79
N LEU A 110 -9.50 -21.92 -13.47
CA LEU A 110 -8.99 -20.90 -12.58
C LEU A 110 -7.54 -21.23 -12.19
N LEU A 111 -6.64 -20.25 -12.25
CA LEU A 111 -5.31 -20.38 -11.68
C LEU A 111 -5.41 -20.35 -10.15
N THR A 112 -5.00 -21.43 -9.51
CA THR A 112 -5.06 -21.54 -8.05
C THR A 112 -3.69 -21.88 -7.48
N ILE A 113 -3.43 -21.39 -6.27
CA ILE A 113 -2.22 -21.71 -5.52
C ILE A 113 -2.57 -22.29 -4.15
N ARG A 114 -1.61 -23.00 -3.58
CA ARG A 114 -1.60 -23.46 -2.19
C ARG A 114 -0.20 -23.23 -1.62
N GLU A 115 -0.10 -22.41 -0.58
CA GLU A 115 1.18 -22.10 0.09
C GLU A 115 1.77 -23.32 0.80
N LYS A 116 3.08 -23.30 1.03
CA LYS A 116 3.81 -24.31 1.80
C LYS A 116 3.57 -24.22 3.30
N TYR A 117 3.43 -23.01 3.83
CA TYR A 117 3.38 -22.75 5.26
C TYR A 117 1.97 -22.32 5.66
N PHE A 118 1.25 -23.22 6.34
CA PHE A 118 -0.11 -22.95 6.82
C PHE A 118 -0.27 -23.07 8.34
N GLY A 119 0.80 -22.94 9.13
CA GLY A 119 0.72 -23.10 10.60
C GLY A 119 -0.12 -24.33 10.98
N ASP A 120 -1.08 -24.15 11.90
CA ASP A 120 -2.01 -25.22 12.34
C ASP A 120 -3.31 -25.29 11.50
N ARG A 121 -3.48 -24.46 10.47
CA ARG A 121 -4.70 -24.46 9.64
C ARG A 121 -4.54 -25.41 8.45
N PRO A 122 -5.57 -26.14 8.05
CA PRO A 122 -5.50 -26.93 6.82
C PRO A 122 -5.23 -26.00 5.64
N ALA A 123 -4.31 -26.41 4.76
CA ALA A 123 -3.98 -25.65 3.55
C ALA A 123 -5.22 -25.52 2.65
N PHE A 124 -5.59 -24.29 2.29
CA PHE A 124 -6.71 -23.99 1.40
C PHE A 124 -6.17 -23.54 0.03
N TYR A 125 -6.88 -23.91 -1.03
CA TYR A 125 -6.65 -23.31 -2.33
C TYR A 125 -7.14 -21.86 -2.32
N LYS A 126 -6.29 -20.96 -2.81
CA LYS A 126 -6.56 -19.53 -2.92
C LYS A 126 -6.10 -18.98 -4.26
N PHE A 127 -6.41 -17.71 -4.48
CA PHE A 127 -5.92 -16.94 -5.60
C PHE A 127 -4.45 -16.57 -5.38
N PRO A 128 -3.63 -16.48 -6.45
CA PRO A 128 -2.35 -15.81 -6.35
C PRO A 128 -2.53 -14.34 -5.93
N GLY A 129 -1.56 -13.77 -5.23
CA GLY A 129 -1.64 -12.38 -4.77
C GLY A 129 -0.83 -12.08 -3.51
N GLY A 130 -0.62 -10.78 -3.27
CA GLY A 130 0.21 -10.31 -2.16
C GLY A 130 0.01 -8.83 -1.86
N TYR A 131 1.05 -8.19 -1.35
CA TYR A 131 1.01 -6.80 -0.93
C TYR A 131 1.25 -5.84 -2.08
N VAL A 132 0.58 -4.70 -2.03
CA VAL A 132 0.86 -3.57 -2.91
C VAL A 132 2.02 -2.77 -2.32
N TYR A 133 3.07 -2.53 -3.10
CA TYR A 133 4.22 -1.76 -2.64
C TYR A 133 3.97 -0.25 -2.68
N PRO A 134 4.71 0.54 -1.87
CA PRO A 134 4.58 2.00 -1.92
C PRO A 134 4.80 2.56 -3.32
N GLY A 135 3.81 3.29 -3.83
CA GLY A 135 3.85 3.90 -5.17
C GLY A 135 3.48 2.95 -6.32
N GLU A 136 3.07 1.72 -6.03
CA GLU A 136 2.62 0.74 -7.02
C GLU A 136 1.10 0.82 -7.24
N HIS A 137 0.66 0.75 -8.49
CA HIS A 137 -0.77 0.65 -8.84
C HIS A 137 -1.32 -0.75 -8.53
N LEU A 138 -2.62 -0.86 -8.27
CA LEU A 138 -3.27 -2.13 -7.95
C LEU A 138 -3.16 -3.12 -9.13
N ALA A 139 -3.39 -2.64 -10.35
CA ALA A 139 -3.28 -3.45 -11.57
C ALA A 139 -1.86 -4.01 -11.74
N ASP A 140 -0.84 -3.18 -11.54
CA ASP A 140 0.57 -3.58 -11.66
C ASP A 140 0.95 -4.58 -10.56
N ALA A 141 0.54 -4.32 -9.32
CA ALA A 141 0.78 -5.20 -8.19
C ALA A 141 0.23 -6.60 -8.45
N ILE A 142 -1.02 -6.73 -8.92
CA ILE A 142 -1.59 -8.07 -9.13
C ILE A 142 -0.97 -8.79 -10.33
N VAL A 143 -0.58 -8.06 -11.39
CA VAL A 143 0.14 -8.66 -12.52
C VAL A 143 1.51 -9.16 -12.08
N ARG A 144 2.22 -8.41 -11.23
CA ARG A 144 3.49 -8.82 -10.61
C ARG A 144 3.31 -10.07 -9.76
N GLU A 145 2.38 -10.06 -8.81
CA GLU A 145 2.15 -11.18 -7.88
C GLU A 145 1.80 -12.48 -8.61
N VAL A 146 0.91 -12.42 -9.62
CA VAL A 146 0.59 -13.60 -10.44
C VAL A 146 1.85 -14.15 -11.12
N TRP A 147 2.70 -13.28 -11.67
CA TRP A 147 3.94 -13.68 -12.31
C TRP A 147 4.95 -14.27 -11.31
N GLU A 148 5.15 -13.63 -10.16
CA GLU A 148 6.12 -14.05 -9.13
C GLU A 148 5.78 -15.44 -8.59
N GLU A 149 4.53 -15.69 -8.22
CA GLU A 149 4.12 -16.94 -7.58
C GLU A 149 3.96 -18.10 -8.57
N THR A 150 3.62 -17.84 -9.84
CA THR A 150 3.16 -18.88 -10.78
C THR A 150 3.89 -18.92 -12.12
N ALA A 151 4.68 -17.89 -12.46
CA ALA A 151 5.24 -17.65 -13.78
C ALA A 151 4.21 -17.53 -14.93
N VAL A 152 2.93 -17.30 -14.62
CA VAL A 152 1.91 -16.98 -15.61
C VAL A 152 1.94 -15.48 -15.92
N ARG A 153 2.06 -15.11 -17.19
CA ARG A 153 1.82 -13.73 -17.62
C ARG A 153 0.32 -13.52 -17.72
N ALA A 154 -0.19 -12.43 -17.17
CA ALA A 154 -1.60 -12.11 -17.17
C ALA A 154 -1.82 -10.62 -17.47
N GLN A 155 -2.98 -10.31 -18.02
CA GLN A 155 -3.45 -8.95 -18.24
C GLN A 155 -4.53 -8.62 -17.20
N PHE A 156 -4.34 -7.51 -16.49
CA PHE A 156 -5.38 -6.96 -15.62
C PHE A 156 -6.62 -6.56 -16.41
N HIS A 157 -7.80 -6.88 -15.87
CA HIS A 157 -9.07 -6.46 -16.45
C HIS A 157 -9.80 -5.47 -15.54
N SER A 158 -10.05 -5.85 -14.29
CA SER A 158 -10.85 -5.03 -13.37
C SER A 158 -10.72 -5.48 -11.92
N VAL A 159 -11.07 -4.59 -10.99
CA VAL A 159 -11.35 -4.94 -9.60
C VAL A 159 -12.80 -5.43 -9.50
N VAL A 160 -12.97 -6.68 -9.09
CA VAL A 160 -14.28 -7.33 -8.87
C VAL A 160 -14.90 -6.90 -7.54
N GLY A 161 -14.08 -6.65 -6.53
CA GLY A 161 -14.54 -6.12 -5.25
C GLY A 161 -13.43 -5.96 -4.22
N ILE A 162 -13.82 -5.49 -3.04
CA ILE A 162 -12.90 -5.09 -1.98
C ILE A 162 -13.38 -5.73 -0.68
N ARG A 163 -12.45 -6.33 0.07
CA ARG A 163 -12.65 -6.69 1.48
C ARG A 163 -11.93 -5.67 2.34
N HIS A 164 -12.66 -5.05 3.26
CA HIS A 164 -12.10 -4.28 4.35
C HIS A 164 -12.20 -5.10 5.65
N ALA A 165 -11.08 -5.32 6.34
CA ALA A 165 -11.06 -6.06 7.60
C ALA A 165 -10.17 -5.39 8.65
N HIS A 166 -10.63 -5.46 9.90
CA HIS A 166 -9.86 -5.05 11.07
C HIS A 166 -9.07 -6.24 11.60
N VAL A 167 -7.99 -6.56 10.91
CA VAL A 167 -7.00 -7.56 11.36
C VAL A 167 -5.96 -6.77 12.15
N ASP A 168 -5.99 -6.81 13.48
CA ASP A 168 -5.10 -5.98 14.33
C ASP A 168 -3.61 -6.37 14.16
N ARG A 169 -3.00 -5.94 13.06
CA ARG A 169 -1.60 -6.12 12.73
C ARG A 169 -0.93 -4.78 12.95
N PHE A 170 -0.38 -4.62 14.15
CA PHE A 170 0.24 -3.37 14.62
C PHE A 170 -0.74 -2.17 14.58
N GLY A 171 -2.03 -2.40 14.89
CA GLY A 171 -3.05 -1.35 14.87
C GLY A 171 -3.51 -0.90 13.49
N LYS A 172 -3.10 -1.58 12.41
CA LYS A 172 -3.52 -1.26 11.03
C LYS A 172 -4.60 -2.23 10.54
N SER A 173 -5.56 -1.71 9.78
CA SER A 173 -6.58 -2.52 9.10
C SER A 173 -6.07 -3.03 7.74
N ASP A 174 -6.88 -3.79 7.02
CA ASP A 174 -6.51 -4.43 5.76
C ASP A 174 -7.57 -4.16 4.69
N LEU A 175 -7.12 -3.63 3.55
CA LEU A 175 -7.89 -3.54 2.32
C LEU A 175 -7.37 -4.58 1.33
N TYR A 176 -8.25 -5.47 0.90
CA TYR A 176 -7.91 -6.55 -0.01
C TYR A 176 -8.76 -6.48 -1.28
N PHE A 177 -8.10 -6.20 -2.40
CA PHE A 177 -8.71 -5.99 -3.71
C PHE A 177 -8.69 -7.28 -4.52
N LEU A 178 -9.86 -7.75 -4.94
CA LEU A 178 -9.98 -8.94 -5.78
C LEU A 178 -10.06 -8.50 -7.24
N CYS A 179 -9.11 -8.93 -8.05
CA CYS A 179 -8.94 -8.49 -9.42
C CYS A 179 -9.23 -9.63 -10.39
N ARG A 180 -9.93 -9.34 -11.48
CA ARG A 180 -10.10 -10.24 -12.62
C ARG A 180 -8.93 -10.04 -13.58
N LEU A 181 -8.34 -11.15 -14.03
CA LEU A 181 -7.28 -11.14 -15.03
C LEU A 181 -7.52 -12.22 -16.09
N THR A 182 -6.95 -11.99 -17.27
CA THR A 182 -6.90 -12.98 -18.36
C THR A 182 -5.45 -13.43 -18.54
N PRO A 183 -5.17 -14.75 -18.57
CA PRO A 183 -3.82 -15.23 -18.81
C PRO A 183 -3.39 -14.96 -20.26
N LEU A 184 -2.16 -14.50 -20.42
CA LEU A 184 -1.45 -14.38 -21.70
C LEU A 184 -0.59 -15.62 -21.99
N THR A 185 -0.19 -16.34 -20.93
CA THR A 185 0.49 -17.64 -20.99
C THR A 185 -0.18 -18.61 -20.03
N GLU A 186 0.00 -19.91 -20.23
CA GLU A 186 -0.61 -20.92 -19.35
C GLU A 186 0.40 -21.91 -18.76
N GLU A 187 1.68 -21.80 -19.13
CA GLU A 187 2.75 -22.58 -18.49
C GLU A 187 2.95 -22.10 -17.05
N ILE A 188 2.82 -23.03 -16.10
CA ILE A 188 2.98 -22.75 -14.67
C ILE A 188 4.38 -23.19 -14.24
N ARG A 189 5.08 -22.32 -13.52
CA ARG A 189 6.30 -22.64 -12.77
C ARG A 189 6.17 -22.01 -11.37
N PRO A 190 5.72 -22.78 -10.36
CA PRO A 190 5.44 -22.23 -9.04
C PRO A 190 6.73 -21.75 -8.36
N GLN A 191 6.63 -20.65 -7.60
CA GLN A 191 7.72 -20.18 -6.77
C GLN A 191 8.00 -21.17 -5.64
N ALA A 192 9.06 -21.96 -5.80
CA ALA A 192 9.35 -23.09 -4.92
C ALA A 192 9.65 -22.69 -3.46
N SER A 193 9.89 -21.42 -3.13
CA SER A 193 10.05 -21.01 -1.72
C SER A 193 8.72 -20.91 -0.97
N GLU A 194 7.64 -20.56 -1.65
CA GLU A 194 6.38 -20.15 -1.01
C GLU A 194 5.20 -21.04 -1.41
N ILE A 195 5.18 -21.55 -2.63
CA ILE A 195 4.04 -22.28 -3.20
C ILE A 195 4.31 -23.79 -3.19
N ALA A 196 3.40 -24.53 -2.56
CA ALA A 196 3.40 -25.99 -2.53
C ALA A 196 2.82 -26.58 -3.81
N GLU A 197 1.79 -25.94 -4.34
CA GLU A 197 1.05 -26.40 -5.51
C GLU A 197 0.44 -25.20 -6.25
N CYS A 198 0.53 -25.22 -7.57
CA CYS A 198 -0.15 -24.27 -8.44
C CYS A 198 -0.71 -25.02 -9.64
N ILE A 199 -2.01 -24.88 -9.87
CA ILE A 199 -2.75 -25.65 -10.89
C ILE A 199 -3.81 -24.78 -11.56
N TRP A 200 -4.10 -25.13 -12.82
CA TRP A 200 -5.35 -24.77 -13.48
C TRP A 200 -6.45 -25.70 -12.97
N MET A 201 -7.36 -25.17 -12.15
CA MET A 201 -8.48 -25.91 -11.58
C MET A 201 -9.77 -25.53 -12.32
N PRO A 202 -10.56 -26.49 -12.86
CA PRO A 202 -11.86 -26.18 -13.44
C PRO A 202 -12.72 -25.33 -12.49
N VAL A 203 -13.35 -24.27 -12.99
CA VAL A 203 -14.12 -23.33 -12.14
C VAL A 203 -15.20 -24.06 -11.33
N GLU A 204 -15.93 -24.99 -11.95
CA GLU A 204 -16.95 -25.78 -11.25
C GLU A 204 -16.35 -26.63 -10.11
N GLN A 205 -15.17 -27.21 -10.33
CA GLN A 205 -14.45 -27.95 -9.29
C GLN A 205 -14.06 -27.03 -8.14
N PHE A 206 -13.53 -25.83 -8.43
CA PHE A 206 -13.15 -24.85 -7.40
C PHE A 206 -14.35 -24.44 -6.53
N LEU A 207 -15.50 -24.19 -7.16
CA LEU A 207 -16.73 -23.79 -6.46
C LEU A 207 -17.27 -24.87 -5.51
N GLN A 208 -16.93 -26.13 -5.75
CA GLN A 208 -17.35 -27.26 -4.92
C GLN A 208 -16.25 -27.77 -3.97
N HIS A 209 -14.99 -27.37 -4.17
CA HIS A 209 -13.83 -27.96 -3.52
C HIS A 209 -13.84 -27.76 -1.98
N PRO A 210 -13.74 -28.84 -1.17
CA PRO A 210 -13.89 -28.76 0.30
C PRO A 210 -12.81 -27.88 0.97
N GLN A 211 -11.65 -27.74 0.33
CA GLN A 211 -10.55 -26.88 0.80
C GLN A 211 -10.53 -25.50 0.11
N VAL A 212 -11.70 -24.97 -0.25
CA VAL A 212 -11.87 -23.58 -0.71
C VAL A 212 -12.88 -22.89 0.18
N SER A 213 -12.53 -21.71 0.70
CA SER A 213 -13.39 -20.91 1.57
C SER A 213 -14.63 -20.39 0.85
N ALA A 214 -15.74 -20.21 1.57
CA ALA A 214 -16.95 -19.60 1.02
C ALA A 214 -16.69 -18.19 0.44
N PHE A 215 -15.78 -17.44 1.06
CA PHE A 215 -15.32 -16.15 0.58
C PHE A 215 -14.78 -16.23 -0.86
N ASN A 216 -13.82 -17.12 -1.11
CA ASN A 216 -13.24 -17.28 -2.45
C ASN A 216 -14.29 -17.75 -3.47
N ARG A 217 -15.18 -18.68 -3.09
CA ARG A 217 -16.25 -19.15 -3.98
C ARG A 217 -17.17 -18.01 -4.43
N ASN A 218 -17.58 -17.16 -3.49
CA ASN A 218 -18.46 -16.03 -3.79
C ASN A 218 -17.79 -15.02 -4.75
N PHE A 219 -16.49 -14.77 -4.58
CA PHE A 219 -15.75 -13.86 -5.47
C PHE A 219 -15.56 -14.42 -6.88
N VAL A 220 -15.33 -15.74 -7.04
CA VAL A 220 -15.31 -16.35 -8.37
C VAL A 220 -16.68 -16.23 -9.04
N GLN A 221 -17.77 -16.52 -8.31
CA GLN A 221 -19.12 -16.37 -8.85
C GLN A 221 -19.44 -14.92 -9.24
N LEU A 222 -18.93 -13.95 -8.49
CA LEU A 222 -19.09 -12.53 -8.81
C LEU A 222 -18.27 -12.16 -10.05
N ALA A 223 -17.01 -12.56 -10.14
CA ALA A 223 -16.11 -12.25 -11.26
C ALA A 223 -16.63 -12.72 -12.63
N VAL A 224 -17.42 -13.80 -12.65
CA VAL A 224 -18.07 -14.34 -13.86
C VAL A 224 -19.33 -13.54 -14.25
N LYS A 225 -19.93 -12.78 -13.31
CA LYS A 225 -21.23 -12.11 -13.49
C LYS A 225 -21.16 -10.58 -13.59
N THR A 226 -20.05 -9.96 -13.20
CA THR A 226 -19.87 -8.50 -13.25
C THR A 226 -18.63 -8.14 -14.04
N ASP A 227 -18.64 -6.95 -14.65
CA ASP A 227 -17.44 -6.37 -15.27
C ASP A 227 -16.46 -5.78 -14.25
N GLY A 228 -16.93 -5.49 -13.03
CA GLY A 228 -16.12 -4.87 -11.99
C GLY A 228 -15.77 -3.41 -12.31
N LEU A 229 -14.68 -2.93 -11.71
CA LEU A 229 -14.12 -1.60 -11.92
C LEU A 229 -12.87 -1.70 -12.79
N ALA A 230 -12.94 -1.28 -14.04
CA ALA A 230 -11.84 -1.33 -15.00
C ALA A 230 -11.01 -0.05 -14.98
N ALA A 231 -9.75 -0.14 -15.41
CA ALA A 231 -8.90 1.03 -15.57
C ALA A 231 -9.49 1.99 -16.61
N ASP A 232 -9.50 3.28 -16.28
CA ASP A 232 -10.12 4.30 -17.11
C ASP A 232 -9.40 5.66 -16.99
N GLU A 233 -9.78 6.61 -17.84
CA GLU A 233 -9.27 7.98 -17.83
C GLU A 233 -10.42 8.98 -18.00
N PHE A 234 -10.38 10.08 -17.24
CA PHE A 234 -11.20 11.24 -17.57
C PHE A 234 -10.36 12.22 -18.41
N ALA A 235 -10.93 12.77 -19.49
CA ALA A 235 -10.20 13.63 -20.42
C ALA A 235 -9.43 14.78 -19.73
N ASP A 236 -10.02 15.36 -18.68
CA ASP A 236 -9.47 16.46 -17.88
C ASP A 236 -8.97 16.02 -16.49
N TYR A 237 -8.91 14.71 -16.20
CA TYR A 237 -8.43 14.20 -14.93
C TYR A 237 -7.77 12.81 -15.05
N PRO A 238 -6.52 12.66 -14.59
CA PRO A 238 -5.69 13.67 -13.93
C PRO A 238 -4.94 14.55 -14.96
N GLY A 239 -4.57 15.77 -14.55
CA GLY A 239 -3.69 16.63 -15.36
C GLY A 239 -2.38 15.90 -15.74
N PRO A 240 -1.69 16.30 -16.84
CA PRO A 240 -0.61 15.52 -17.46
C PRO A 240 0.49 15.03 -16.51
N GLU A 241 0.85 15.85 -15.51
CA GLU A 241 1.94 15.57 -14.57
C GLU A 241 1.62 14.49 -13.52
N ARG A 242 0.35 14.06 -13.45
CA ARG A 242 -0.13 13.08 -12.46
C ARG A 242 -0.71 11.81 -13.07
N ARG A 243 -0.71 11.68 -14.40
CA ARG A 243 -1.26 10.51 -15.11
C ARG A 243 -0.62 9.21 -14.64
N ASP A 244 0.70 9.19 -14.55
CA ASP A 244 1.43 7.98 -14.12
C ASP A 244 1.28 7.69 -12.61
N LYS A 245 0.71 8.63 -11.85
CA LYS A 245 0.61 8.58 -10.37
C LYS A 245 -0.80 8.31 -9.86
N ILE A 246 -1.78 8.20 -10.74
CA ILE A 246 -3.19 8.00 -10.38
C ILE A 246 -3.75 6.87 -11.21
N GLU A 247 -4.29 5.87 -10.52
CA GLU A 247 -5.09 4.81 -11.12
C GLU A 247 -6.56 5.09 -10.87
N LEU A 248 -7.35 5.16 -11.94
CA LEU A 248 -8.80 5.28 -11.88
C LEU A 248 -9.43 3.95 -12.25
N LEU A 249 -10.24 3.41 -11.33
CA LEU A 249 -10.97 2.16 -11.53
C LEU A 249 -12.47 2.47 -11.49
N LEU A 250 -13.14 2.38 -12.65
CA LEU A 250 -14.52 2.80 -12.83
C LEU A 250 -15.39 1.64 -13.34
N PRO A 251 -16.72 1.65 -13.05
CA PRO A 251 -17.65 0.72 -13.68
C PRO A 251 -17.62 0.85 -15.20
N SER A 252 -18.04 -0.18 -15.93
CA SER A 252 -18.23 -0.10 -17.38
C SER A 252 -19.19 1.03 -17.77
N GLU A 253 -19.04 1.61 -18.96
CA GLU A 253 -19.86 2.72 -19.47
C GLU A 253 -21.38 2.45 -19.38
N GLU A 254 -21.82 1.19 -19.58
CA GLU A 254 -23.22 0.79 -19.44
C GLU A 254 -23.77 1.01 -18.02
N THR A 255 -22.90 1.01 -17.00
CA THR A 255 -23.24 1.20 -15.58
C THR A 255 -23.08 2.65 -15.13
N LYS A 256 -22.33 3.50 -15.85
CA LYS A 256 -22.07 4.89 -15.45
C LYS A 256 -23.27 5.83 -15.61
N LEU A 257 -24.30 5.43 -16.36
CA LEU A 257 -25.45 6.26 -16.75
C LEU A 257 -26.82 5.74 -16.25
N ALA A 258 -26.82 4.71 -15.38
CA ALA A 258 -28.04 4.16 -14.75
C ALA A 258 -28.26 4.75 -13.35
#